data_AF-A0AAU9SBM5-F1
#
_entry.id   AF-A0AAU9SBM5-F1
#
_cell.length_a   1.000
_cell.length_b   1.000
_cell.length_c   1.000
_cell.angle_alpha   90.00
_cell.angle_beta   90.00
_cell.angle_gamma   90.00
#
_symmetry.space_group_name_H-M   'P 1'
#
loop_
_entity.id
_entity.type
_entity.pdbx_description
1 polymer ?
#
loop_
_entity_poly.entity_id
_entity_poly.type
_entity_poly.pdbx_seq_one_letter_code
_entity_poly.pdbx_strand_id
1 'polypeptide(L)'
;MMAVLFSVRHGIMNLRGVVGLPAERGIPTLIMWNYGGNDVAVEGSWDNWTSRKKLQRSGKDYSILLVLPSGIYHYKFVVDGEWRYIPDIPFVADEMGHVYNLLDVH
;
A
#
# COMPACT_ATOMS: atom_id res chain seq x y z
N MET A 1 -25.77 -0.81 43.69
CA MET A 1 -27.05 -1.17 43.05
C MET A 1 -26.79 -1.33 41.56
N MET A 2 -26.75 -2.56 41.06
CA MET A 2 -26.48 -2.90 39.65
C MET A 2 -27.64 -3.75 39.13
N ALA A 3 -28.15 -3.40 37.97
CA ALA A 3 -29.01 -4.20 37.09
C ALA A 3 -28.66 -3.74 35.66
N VAL A 4 -28.72 -4.54 34.59
CA VAL A 4 -29.82 -5.42 34.19
C VAL A 4 -29.29 -6.66 33.45
N LEU A 5 -30.03 -7.75 33.62
CA LEU A 5 -29.83 -9.12 33.15
C LEU A 5 -30.38 -9.33 31.71
N PHE A 6 -29.76 -10.18 30.89
CA PHE A 6 -30.49 -11.07 29.95
C PHE A 6 -29.77 -12.43 29.78
N SER A 7 -30.55 -13.49 29.94
CA SER A 7 -30.31 -14.93 29.71
C SER A 7 -30.44 -15.24 28.20
N VAL A 8 -30.06 -16.35 27.54
CA VAL A 8 -29.98 -17.80 27.85
C VAL A 8 -28.92 -18.44 26.90
N ARG A 9 -28.28 -19.53 27.35
CA ARG A 9 -27.41 -20.46 26.58
C ARG A 9 -28.10 -20.94 25.28
N HIS A 10 -27.41 -21.24 24.19
CA HIS A 10 -26.69 -22.50 23.91
C HIS A 10 -25.71 -22.33 22.74
N GLY A 11 -24.51 -22.91 22.85
CA GLY A 11 -23.56 -23.05 21.74
C GLY A 11 -22.11 -22.86 22.15
N ILE A 12 -21.56 -23.81 22.89
CA ILE A 12 -20.10 -23.97 23.02
C ILE A 12 -19.62 -24.50 21.67
N MET A 13 -18.63 -23.87 21.02
CA MET A 13 -17.42 -24.47 20.43
C MET A 13 -16.65 -23.42 19.61
N ASN A 14 -15.53 -22.93 20.13
CA ASN A 14 -14.18 -23.12 19.59
C ASN A 14 -13.20 -22.01 20.02
N LEU A 15 -12.00 -22.47 20.31
CA LEU A 15 -10.93 -21.81 21.05
C LEU A 15 -10.19 -20.79 20.18
N ARG A 16 -9.68 -19.74 20.85
CA ARG A 16 -8.74 -18.70 20.36
C ARG A 16 -9.36 -17.65 19.44
N GLY A 17 -10.07 -16.71 20.05
CA GLY A 17 -10.37 -15.41 19.44
C GLY A 17 -9.07 -14.62 19.25
N VAL A 18 -8.53 -14.66 18.03
CA VAL A 18 -7.79 -13.52 17.48
C VAL A 18 -8.79 -12.37 17.46
N VAL A 19 -8.54 -11.34 18.27
CA VAL A 19 -9.32 -10.10 18.21
C VAL A 19 -9.09 -9.53 16.82
N GLY A 20 -10.07 -9.72 15.94
CA GLY A 20 -10.12 -9.03 14.66
C GLY A 20 -10.29 -7.56 14.94
N LEU A 21 -9.16 -6.82 14.92
CA LEU A 21 -9.20 -5.39 14.70
C LEU A 21 -10.08 -5.16 13.46
N PRO A 22 -10.97 -4.14 13.45
CA PRO A 22 -11.74 -3.86 12.26
C PRO A 22 -10.74 -3.68 11.11
N ALA A 23 -10.89 -4.46 10.04
CA ALA A 23 -10.06 -4.33 8.85
C ALA A 23 -10.12 -2.85 8.45
N GLU A 24 -9.00 -2.14 8.65
CA GLU A 24 -8.92 -0.74 8.25
C GLU A 24 -9.33 -0.68 6.79
N ARG A 25 -10.41 0.05 6.49
CA ARG A 25 -10.92 0.15 5.13
C ARG A 25 -9.86 0.87 4.31
N GLY A 26 -9.10 0.13 3.52
CA GLY A 26 -8.04 0.73 2.71
C GLY A 26 -8.59 1.78 1.74
N ILE A 27 -7.77 2.78 1.47
CA ILE A 27 -8.04 3.94 0.62
C ILE A 27 -7.53 3.62 -0.79
N PRO A 28 -8.40 3.66 -1.83
CA PRO A 28 -7.97 3.54 -3.22
C PRO A 28 -7.00 4.68 -3.58
N THR A 29 -5.79 4.31 -3.97
CA THR A 29 -4.68 5.22 -4.22
C THR A 29 -4.11 4.94 -5.61
N LEU A 30 -4.13 5.95 -6.49
CA LEU A 30 -3.63 5.86 -7.85
C LEU A 30 -2.16 6.27 -7.89
N ILE A 31 -1.30 5.41 -8.44
CA ILE A 31 0.11 5.72 -8.73
C ILE A 31 0.28 5.76 -10.24
N MET A 32 0.93 6.80 -10.75
CA MET A 32 1.11 7.04 -12.19
C MET A 32 2.58 7.25 -12.56
N TRP A 33 2.92 6.86 -13.77
CA TRP A 33 4.24 7.06 -14.39
C TRP A 33 4.07 7.48 -15.86
N ASN A 34 4.63 8.63 -16.24
CA ASN A 34 4.48 9.23 -17.57
C ASN A 34 5.83 9.59 -18.23
N TYR A 35 6.95 9.03 -17.77
CA TYR A 35 8.29 9.33 -18.26
C TYR A 35 8.80 8.30 -19.31
N GLY A 36 7.90 7.51 -19.91
CA GLY A 36 8.23 6.50 -20.91
C GLY A 36 8.80 5.19 -20.32
N GLY A 37 9.37 4.35 -21.18
CA GLY A 37 9.79 2.98 -20.85
C GLY A 37 8.89 1.93 -21.51
N ASN A 38 9.28 0.65 -21.43
CA ASN A 38 8.54 -0.46 -22.02
C ASN A 38 7.85 -1.32 -20.94
N ASP A 39 8.58 -1.70 -19.90
CA ASP A 39 8.08 -2.43 -18.73
C ASP A 39 8.20 -1.57 -17.47
N VAL A 40 7.06 -1.23 -16.88
CA VAL A 40 7.00 -0.35 -15.70
C VAL A 40 6.33 -1.10 -14.56
N ALA A 41 7.00 -1.14 -13.43
CA ALA A 41 6.50 -1.68 -12.18
C ALA A 41 6.77 -0.74 -11.02
N VAL A 42 6.13 -1.01 -9.88
CA VAL A 42 6.34 -0.29 -8.63
C VAL A 42 6.59 -1.27 -7.48
N GLU A 43 7.47 -0.87 -6.58
CA GLU A 43 7.74 -1.51 -5.29
C GLU A 43 7.61 -0.46 -4.20
N GLY A 44 7.13 -0.84 -3.01
CA GLY A 44 6.93 0.11 -1.93
C GLY A 44 6.86 -0.53 -0.55
N SER A 45 6.92 0.32 0.47
CA SER A 45 6.96 -0.10 1.88
C SER A 45 5.65 -0.71 2.38
N TRP A 46 4.54 -0.57 1.65
CA TRP A 46 3.22 -1.10 2.02
C TRP A 46 3.18 -2.62 2.25
N ASP A 47 4.12 -3.37 1.69
CA ASP A 47 4.28 -4.81 1.90
C ASP A 47 5.72 -5.18 2.30
N ASN A 48 6.44 -4.26 2.93
CA ASN A 48 7.85 -4.40 3.27
C ASN A 48 8.73 -4.71 2.05
N TRP A 49 8.43 -4.13 0.89
CA TRP A 49 9.19 -4.29 -0.35
C TRP A 49 9.24 -5.74 -0.87
N THR A 50 8.23 -6.54 -0.53
CA THR A 50 8.23 -7.98 -0.88
C THR A 50 7.60 -8.26 -2.23
N SER A 51 6.79 -7.34 -2.76
CA SER A 51 6.15 -7.52 -4.07
C SER A 51 6.46 -6.40 -5.05
N ARG A 52 6.71 -6.81 -6.31
CA ARG A 52 6.77 -5.93 -7.47
C ARG A 52 5.44 -5.98 -8.21
N LYS A 53 4.80 -4.83 -8.40
CA LYS A 53 3.49 -4.73 -9.06
C LYS A 53 3.64 -4.03 -10.41
N LYS A 54 3.28 -4.70 -11.50
CA LYS A 54 3.30 -4.10 -12.85
C LYS A 54 2.21 -3.03 -13.00
N LEU A 55 2.56 -1.92 -13.63
CA LEU A 55 1.60 -0.88 -13.99
C LEU A 55 0.91 -1.22 -15.32
N GLN A 56 -0.37 -0.85 -15.43
CA GLN A 56 -1.13 -0.92 -16.67
C GLN A 56 -0.77 0.25 -17.57
N ARG A 57 -0.49 -0.04 -18.84
CA ARG A 57 -0.16 0.96 -19.86
C ARG A 57 -1.42 1.49 -20.53
N SER A 58 -1.54 2.81 -20.62
CA SER A 58 -2.57 3.52 -21.40
C SER A 58 -1.90 4.59 -22.25
N GLY A 59 -1.81 4.36 -23.56
CA GLY A 59 -1.06 5.25 -24.46
C GLY A 59 0.43 5.32 -24.08
N LYS A 60 0.86 6.49 -23.59
CA LYS A 60 2.25 6.73 -23.11
C LYS A 60 2.38 6.63 -21.60
N ASP A 61 1.26 6.58 -20.89
CA ASP A 61 1.21 6.62 -19.44
C ASP A 61 1.06 5.20 -18.87
N TYR A 62 1.51 5.04 -17.64
CA TYR A 62 1.43 3.83 -16.86
C TYR A 62 0.74 4.14 -15.53
N SER A 63 -0.14 3.25 -15.05
CA SER A 63 -0.82 3.46 -13.78
C SER A 63 -1.15 2.16 -13.04
N ILE A 64 -1.34 2.26 -11.73
CA ILE A 64 -1.88 1.19 -10.89
C ILE A 64 -2.74 1.76 -9.78
N LEU A 65 -3.87 1.11 -9.50
CA LEU A 65 -4.71 1.41 -8.35
C LEU A 65 -4.40 0.42 -7.22
N LEU A 66 -3.94 0.93 -6.08
CA LEU A 66 -3.70 0.16 -4.86
C LEU A 66 -4.77 0.51 -3.82
N VAL A 67 -5.11 -0.44 -2.95
CA VAL A 67 -5.97 -0.19 -1.79
C VAL A 67 -5.08 -0.31 -0.56
N LEU A 68 -4.75 0.81 0.07
CA LEU A 68 -3.75 0.90 1.14
C LEU A 68 -4.37 1.46 2.43
N PRO A 69 -3.97 0.99 3.62
CA PRO A 69 -4.28 1.68 4.87
C PRO A 69 -3.80 3.14 4.84
N SER A 70 -4.37 4.00 5.69
CA SER A 70 -3.88 5.37 5.83
C SER A 70 -2.45 5.38 6.38
N GLY A 71 -1.58 6.23 5.83
CA GLY A 71 -0.19 6.34 6.25
C GLY A 71 0.72 6.93 5.18
N ILE A 72 2.00 7.07 5.53
CA ILE A 72 3.04 7.50 4.62
C ILE A 72 3.86 6.30 4.18
N TYR A 73 3.98 6.12 2.86
CA TYR A 73 4.73 5.04 2.25
C TYR A 73 5.91 5.58 1.44
N HIS A 74 6.97 4.77 1.35
CA HIS A 74 8.08 5.00 0.44
C HIS A 74 7.92 4.06 -0.74
N TYR A 75 8.20 4.53 -1.95
CA TYR A 75 8.12 3.70 -3.15
C TYR A 75 9.12 4.11 -4.21
N LYS A 76 9.36 3.19 -5.15
CA LYS A 76 10.20 3.41 -6.33
C LYS A 76 9.59 2.72 -7.53
N PHE A 77 9.88 3.25 -8.72
CA PHE A 77 9.56 2.59 -9.96
C PHE A 77 10.71 1.68 -10.38
N VAL A 78 10.36 0.59 -11.06
CA VAL A 78 11.29 -0.25 -11.80
C VAL A 78 10.90 -0.13 -13.26
N VAL A 79 11.72 0.55 -14.06
CA VAL A 79 11.45 0.88 -15.47
C VAL A 79 12.54 0.24 -16.31
N ASP A 80 12.14 -0.72 -17.14
CA ASP A 80 13.06 -1.49 -17.99
C ASP A 80 14.22 -2.13 -17.19
N GLY A 81 13.93 -2.54 -15.95
CA GLY A 81 14.89 -3.17 -15.03
C GLY A 81 15.62 -2.20 -14.09
N GLU A 82 15.57 -0.89 -14.37
CA GLU A 82 16.29 0.14 -13.63
C GLU A 82 15.41 0.83 -12.59
N TRP A 83 15.99 1.16 -11.43
CA TRP A 83 15.27 1.92 -10.40
C TRP A 83 15.11 3.37 -10.81
N ARG A 84 13.90 3.89 -10.66
CA ARG A 84 13.52 5.26 -11.01
C ARG A 84 12.63 5.86 -9.92
N TYR A 85 12.58 7.18 -9.90
CA TYR A 85 11.68 7.98 -9.08
C TYR A 85 11.17 9.17 -9.92
N ILE A 86 10.11 9.81 -9.44
CA ILE A 86 9.56 11.03 -10.03
C ILE A 86 10.22 12.23 -9.31
N PRO A 87 11.00 13.07 -10.01
CA PRO A 87 11.72 14.17 -9.35
C PRO A 87 10.81 15.34 -8.96
N ASP A 88 9.62 15.44 -9.55
CA ASP A 88 8.70 16.56 -9.38
C ASP A 88 7.70 16.39 -8.23
N ILE A 89 7.80 15.30 -7.46
CA ILE A 89 6.94 15.01 -6.30
C ILE A 89 7.80 14.74 -5.06
N PRO A 90 7.24 14.77 -3.84
CA PRO A 90 8.03 14.52 -2.64
C PRO A 90 8.84 13.21 -2.70
N PHE A 91 10.11 13.30 -2.32
CA PHE A 91 11.02 12.16 -2.27
C PHE A 91 12.00 12.30 -1.10
N VAL A 92 12.60 11.18 -0.70
CA VAL A 92 13.65 11.09 0.33
C VAL A 92 14.82 10.29 -0.21
N ALA A 93 16.04 10.64 0.22
CA ALA A 93 17.24 9.84 -0.03
C ALA A 93 17.73 9.22 1.29
N ASP A 94 18.13 7.95 1.26
CA ASP A 94 18.80 7.32 2.41
C ASP A 94 20.30 7.69 2.48
N GLU A 95 20.98 7.25 3.53
CA GLU A 95 22.43 7.50 3.73
C GLU A 95 23.30 6.88 2.63
N MET A 96 22.78 5.89 1.90
CA MET A 96 23.45 5.23 0.79
C MET A 96 23.16 5.92 -0.56
N GLY A 97 22.31 6.95 -0.57
CA GLY A 97 21.92 7.69 -1.76
C GLY A 97 20.78 7.04 -2.57
N HIS A 98 20.09 6.02 -2.04
CA HIS A 98 18.90 5.49 -2.69
C HIS A 98 17.73 6.47 -2.51
N VAL A 99 17.07 6.79 -3.61
CA VAL A 99 15.97 7.75 -3.65
C VAL A 99 14.63 7.03 -3.75
N TYR A 100 13.66 7.48 -2.94
CA TYR A 100 12.30 6.96 -2.90
C TYR A 100 11.30 8.11 -2.96
N ASN A 101 10.22 7.94 -3.72
CA ASN A 101 9.09 8.85 -3.65
C ASN A 101 8.28 8.60 -2.36
N LEU A 102 7.67 9.67 -1.84
CA LEU A 102 6.74 9.60 -0.71
C LEU A 102 5.31 9.52 -1.24
N LEU A 103 4.52 8.63 -0.65
CA LEU A 103 3.09 8.49 -0.92
C LEU A 103 2.33 8.69 0.39
N ASP A 104 1.59 9.79 0.47
CA ASP A 104 0.72 10.09 1.60
C ASP A 104 -0.70 9.61 1.31
N VAL A 105 -1.23 8.72 2.14
CA VAL A 105 -2.56 8.10 2.02
C VAL A 105 -3.41 8.55 3.20
N HIS A 106 -4.36 9.45 2.96
CA HIS A 106 -5.29 10.00 3.96
C HIS A 106 -6.64 10.39 3.37
#